data_AF-A0A1Z5LA88-F1
#
_entry.id   AF-A0A1Z5LA88-F1
#
_cell.length_a   1.000
_cell.length_b   1.000
_cell.length_c   1.000
_cell.angle_alpha   90.00
_cell.angle_beta   90.00
_cell.angle_gamma   90.00
#
_symmetry.space_group_name_H-M   'P 1'
#
loop_
_entity.id
_entity.type
_entity.pdbx_description
1 polymer ?
#
loop_
_entity_poly.entity_id
_entity_poly.type
_entity_poly.pdbx_seq_one_letter_code
_entity_poly.pdbx_strand_id
1 'polypeptide(L)'
;MYVPGRLVDINRLAVDIGTGYYIEKDISGSKDYFKRRIKYITEQMEQIQKVAQEKVALRDAIMGALEEKLQAQLQKGAGSKG
;
A
#
# COMPACT_ATOMS: atom_id res chain seq x y z
N MET A 1 25.23 -22.35 6.46
CA MET A 1 26.54 -22.84 5.97
C MET A 1 26.99 -21.89 4.88
N TYR A 2 28.24 -21.41 4.90
CA TYR A 2 28.78 -20.49 3.88
C TYR A 2 29.92 -21.18 3.11
N VAL A 3 30.06 -20.85 1.82
CA VAL A 3 31.13 -21.38 0.97
C VAL A 3 32.02 -20.21 0.53
N PRO A 4 33.35 -20.29 0.71
CA PRO A 4 34.26 -19.25 0.24
C PRO A 4 34.29 -19.21 -1.30
N GLY A 5 34.37 -18.00 -1.84
CA GLY A 5 34.42 -17.76 -3.28
C GLY A 5 35.14 -16.45 -3.61
N ARG A 6 35.40 -16.21 -4.90
CA ARG A 6 35.99 -14.97 -5.42
C ARG A 6 35.05 -14.34 -6.43
N LEU A 7 34.94 -13.02 -6.40
CA LEU A 7 34.20 -12.26 -7.40
C LEU A 7 34.95 -12.32 -8.74
N VAL A 8 34.26 -12.71 -9.81
CA VAL A 8 34.83 -12.84 -11.16
C VAL A 8 34.64 -11.55 -11.95
N ASP A 9 33.43 -10.99 -11.96
CA ASP A 9 33.12 -9.70 -12.58
C ASP A 9 32.16 -8.92 -11.67
N ILE A 10 32.58 -7.71 -11.28
CA ILE A 10 31.77 -6.82 -10.43
C ILE A 10 30.95 -5.82 -11.25
N ASN A 11 31.20 -5.73 -12.56
CA ASN A 11 30.54 -4.78 -13.45
C ASN A 11 29.27 -5.35 -14.07
N ARG A 12 29.03 -6.67 -13.96
CA ARG A 12 27.85 -7.36 -14.50
C ARG A 12 27.06 -8.00 -13.36
N LEU A 13 25.78 -7.65 -13.28
CA LEU A 13 24.87 -8.11 -12.24
C LEU A 13 23.65 -8.76 -12.88
N ALA A 14 23.27 -9.93 -12.38
CA ALA A 14 21.98 -10.54 -12.69
C ALA A 14 20.88 -9.84 -11.87
N VAL A 15 19.87 -9.30 -12.56
CA VAL A 15 18.74 -8.59 -11.99
C VAL A 15 17.46 -9.36 -12.27
N ASP A 16 16.70 -9.67 -11.22
CA ASP A 16 15.38 -10.30 -11.32
C ASP A 16 14.34 -9.31 -11.85
N ILE A 17 13.62 -9.70 -12.91
CA ILE A 17 12.55 -8.92 -13.54
C ILE A 17 11.16 -9.52 -13.36
N GLY A 18 11.02 -10.59 -12.58
CA GLY A 18 9.79 -11.29 -12.28
C GLY A 18 9.59 -12.55 -13.11
N THR A 19 8.59 -13.34 -12.73
CA THR A 19 8.22 -14.62 -13.38
C THR A 19 9.37 -15.63 -13.50
N GLY A 20 10.43 -15.48 -12.68
CA GLY A 20 11.61 -16.34 -12.70
C GLY A 20 12.66 -15.97 -13.75
N TYR A 21 12.56 -14.80 -14.40
CA TYR A 21 13.52 -14.34 -15.40
C TYR A 21 14.54 -13.35 -14.83
N TYR A 22 15.78 -13.49 -15.30
CA TYR A 22 16.90 -12.62 -14.94
C TYR A 22 17.49 -11.96 -16.18
N ILE A 23 17.94 -10.73 -16.04
CA ILE A 23 18.66 -9.96 -17.05
C ILE A 23 20.00 -9.52 -16.47
N GLU A 24 21.06 -9.64 -17.27
CA GLU A 24 22.35 -9.07 -16.92
C GLU A 24 22.36 -7.56 -17.20
N LYS A 25 22.76 -6.77 -16.20
CA LYS A 25 22.90 -5.31 -16.29
C LYS A 25 24.24 -4.87 -15.71
N ASP A 26 24.68 -3.70 -16.14
CA ASP A 26 25.80 -3.04 -15.49
C ASP A 26 25.39 -2.43 -14.13
N ILE A 27 26.36 -1.95 -13.37
CA ILE A 27 26.10 -1.33 -12.05
C ILE A 27 25.12 -0.15 -12.18
N SER A 28 25.28 0.69 -13.19
CA SER A 28 24.45 1.88 -13.40
C SER A 28 23.00 1.49 -13.72
N GLY A 29 22.80 0.60 -14.69
CA GLY A 29 21.49 0.10 -15.09
C GLY A 29 20.79 -0.70 -13.99
N SER A 30 21.55 -1.42 -13.15
CA SER A 30 21.00 -2.12 -11.98
C SER A 30 20.49 -1.13 -10.93
N LYS A 31 21.28 -0.10 -10.60
CA LYS A 31 20.86 0.97 -9.67
C LYS A 31 19.61 1.69 -10.17
N ASP A 32 19.57 2.04 -11.46
CA ASP A 32 18.43 2.68 -12.09
C ASP A 32 17.17 1.78 -12.05
N TYR A 33 17.32 0.49 -12.35
CA TYR A 33 16.22 -0.48 -12.24
C TYR A 33 15.62 -0.52 -10.82
N PHE A 34 16.46 -0.68 -9.80
CA PHE A 34 15.98 -0.72 -8.41
C PHE A 34 15.38 0.62 -7.97
N LYS A 35 15.94 1.76 -8.38
CA LYS A 35 15.35 3.08 -8.10
C LYS A 35 13.93 3.21 -8.68
N ARG A 36 13.73 2.80 -9.93
CA ARG A 36 12.39 2.79 -10.55
C ARG A 36 11.44 1.84 -9.84
N ARG A 37 11.91 0.65 -9.45
CA ARG A 37 11.09 -0.33 -8.73
C ARG A 37 10.66 0.19 -7.36
N ILE A 38 11.57 0.82 -6.61
CA ILE A 38 11.26 1.48 -5.34
C ILE A 38 10.21 2.56 -5.56
N LYS A 39 10.45 3.48 -6.50
CA LYS A 39 9.51 4.56 -6.83
C LYS A 39 8.12 4.02 -7.14
N TYR A 40 8.03 3.01 -8.01
CA TYR A 40 6.76 2.38 -8.36
C TYR A 40 6.04 1.81 -7.13
N ILE A 41 6.73 1.05 -6.28
CA ILE A 41 6.13 0.47 -5.06
C ILE A 41 5.67 1.58 -4.11
N THR A 42 6.46 2.64 -3.93
CA THR A 42 6.08 3.78 -3.09
C THR A 42 4.81 4.46 -3.61
N GLU A 43 4.72 4.75 -4.91
CA GLU A 43 3.52 5.34 -5.52
C GLU A 43 2.28 4.44 -5.33
N GLN A 44 2.43 3.12 -5.45
CA GLN A 44 1.34 2.18 -5.19
C GLN A 44 0.92 2.18 -3.71
N MET A 45 1.87 2.27 -2.78
CA MET A 45 1.55 2.39 -1.35
C MET A 45 0.78 3.66 -1.03
N GLU A 46 1.18 4.80 -1.60
CA GLU A 46 0.51 6.09 -1.43
C GLU A 46 -0.94 6.05 -1.94
N GLN A 47 -1.16 5.43 -3.11
CA GLN A 47 -2.50 5.23 -3.66
C GLN A 47 -3.38 4.40 -2.72
N ILE A 48 -2.86 3.30 -2.19
CA ILE A 48 -3.59 2.45 -1.23
C ILE A 48 -3.90 3.22 0.05
N GLN A 49 -2.95 3.99 0.57
CA GLN A 49 -3.14 4.80 1.77
C GLN A 49 -4.26 5.83 1.59
N LYS A 50 -4.31 6.50 0.43
CA LYS A 50 -5.39 7.44 0.11
C LYS A 50 -6.76 6.75 0.11
N VAL A 51 -6.88 5.62 -0.58
CA VAL A 51 -8.12 4.85 -0.61
C VAL A 51 -8.53 4.40 0.79
N ALA A 52 -7.59 3.96 1.62
CA ALA A 52 -7.86 3.57 3.00
C ALA A 52 -8.40 4.74 3.83
N GLN A 53 -7.80 5.93 3.72
CA GLN A 53 -8.26 7.13 4.41
C GLN A 53 -9.68 7.54 3.98
N GLU A 54 -9.97 7.51 2.68
CA GLU A 54 -11.31 7.79 2.15
C GLU A 54 -12.35 6.80 2.70
N LYS A 55 -12.00 5.50 2.82
CA LYS A 55 -12.88 4.49 3.38
C LYS A 55 -13.14 4.68 4.88
N VAL A 56 -12.13 5.09 5.64
CA VAL A 56 -12.29 5.42 7.07
C VAL A 56 -13.22 6.62 7.23
N ALA A 57 -12.98 7.72 6.49
CA ALA A 57 -13.82 8.91 6.56
C ALA A 57 -15.29 8.62 6.19
N LEU A 58 -15.52 7.81 5.15
CA LEU A 58 -16.86 7.38 4.77
C LEU A 58 -17.54 6.56 5.87
N ARG A 59 -16.82 5.61 6.47
CA ARG A 59 -17.33 4.80 7.57
C ARG A 59 -17.75 5.67 8.75
N ASP A 60 -16.92 6.63 9.13
CA ASP A 60 -17.19 7.52 10.27
C ASP A 60 -18.41 8.41 9.99
N ALA A 61 -18.56 8.92 8.77
CA ALA A 61 -19.75 9.67 8.36
C ALA A 61 -21.04 8.83 8.42
N ILE A 62 -20.98 7.56 8.01
CA ILE A 62 -22.12 6.62 8.09
C ILE A 62 -22.46 6.34 9.56
N MET A 63 -21.46 6.16 10.42
CA MET A 63 -21.67 5.95 11.85
C MET A 63 -22.32 7.16 12.52
N GLY A 64 -21.84 8.37 12.23
CA GLY A 64 -22.44 9.61 12.75
C GLY A 64 -23.91 9.76 12.32
N ALA A 65 -24.21 9.54 11.04
CA ALA A 65 -25.59 9.60 10.54
C ALA A 65 -26.50 8.53 11.16
N LEU A 66 -25.95 7.35 11.51
CA LEU A 66 -26.69 6.31 12.20
C LEU A 66 -27.01 6.70 13.65
N GLU A 67 -26.04 7.28 14.36
CA GLU A 67 -26.22 7.77 15.73
C GLU A 67 -27.28 8.88 15.80
N GLU A 68 -27.24 9.85 14.88
CA GLU A 68 -28.25 10.91 14.76
C GLU A 68 -29.67 10.33 14.55
N LYS A 69 -29.81 9.36 13.65
CA LYS A 69 -31.11 8.71 13.40
C LYS A 69 -31.61 7.95 14.61
N LEU A 70 -30.73 7.26 15.34
CA LEU A 70 -31.09 6.53 16.55
C LEU A 70 -31.57 7.48 17.65
N GLN A 71 -30.86 8.59 17.87
CA GLN A 71 -31.26 9.62 18.83
C GLN A 71 -32.62 10.24 18.46
N ALA A 72 -32.84 10.57 17.19
CA ALA A 72 -34.12 11.09 16.73
C ALA A 72 -35.29 10.10 16.93
N GLN A 73 -35.06 8.79 16.77
CA GLN A 73 -36.06 7.76 17.04
C GLN A 73 -36.38 7.63 18.54
N LEU A 74 -35.35 7.66 19.41
CA LEU A 74 -35.54 7.61 20.86
C LEU A 74 -36.35 8.81 21.37
N GLN A 75 -36.10 10.01 20.83
CA GLN A 75 -36.88 11.21 21.17
C GLN A 75 -38.34 11.13 20.69
N LYS A 76 -38.61 10.54 19.50
CA LYS A 76 -39.97 10.31 19.02
C LYS A 76 -40.73 9.25 19.82
N GLY A 77 -40.06 8.22 20.34
CA GLY A 77 -40.67 7.20 21.19
C GLY A 77 -41.09 7.71 22.57
N ALA A 78 -40.44 8.74 23.11
CA ALA A 78 -40.77 9.34 24.40
C ALA A 78 -42.01 10.26 24.37
N GLY A 79 -42.39 10.80 23.19
CA GLY A 79 -43.53 11.71 23.02
C GLY A 79 -44.90 11.06 22.81
N SER A 80 -45.00 9.72 22.78
CA SER A 80 -46.25 8.99 22.51
C SER A 80 -46.96 8.46 23.78
N LYS A 81 -46.46 8.78 24.99
CA LYS A 81 -47.09 8.41 26.27
C LYS A 81 -47.56 9.66 27.04
N GLY A 82 -48.38 10.48 26.40
CA GLY A 82 -49.12 11.59 27.02
C GLY A 82 -50.59 11.46 26.70
#